data_AF-A0A8J7TYP8-F1
#
_entry.id   AF-A0A8J7TYP8-F1
#
_cell.length_a   1.000
_cell.length_b   1.000
_cell.length_c   1.000
_cell.angle_alpha   90.00
_cell.angle_beta   90.00
_cell.angle_gamma   90.00
#
_symmetry.space_group_name_H-M   'P 1'
#
loop_
_entity.id
_entity.type
_entity.pdbx_description
1 polymer ?
#
loop_
_entity_poly.entity_id
_entity_poly.type
_entity_poly.pdbx_seq_one_letter_code
_entity_poly.pdbx_strand_id
1 'polypeptide(L)' 'MQSERIRIRMEGYDHEALDRTALEIVDTAKRTGAEVHGPIPLPTRIERYTVLRSPHIDRKSR' A
#
# COMPACT_ATOMS: atom_id res chain seq x y z
N MET A 1 -19.65 -7.28 25.59
CA MET A 1 -19.54 -7.88 24.24
C MET A 1 -18.11 -7.66 23.78
N GLN A 2 -17.39 -8.72 23.40
CA GLN A 2 -16.02 -8.56 22.91
C GLN A 2 -16.09 -7.74 21.61
N SER A 3 -15.49 -6.57 21.59
CA SER A 3 -15.43 -5.74 20.40
C SER A 3 -14.44 -6.38 19.43
N GLU A 4 -14.94 -7.14 18.45
CA GLU A 4 -14.13 -7.70 17.38
C GLU A 4 -13.53 -6.56 16.56
N ARG A 5 -12.20 -6.40 16.67
CA ARG A 5 -11.47 -5.28 16.07
C ARG A 5 -10.64 -5.79 14.89
N ILE A 6 -11.14 -5.57 13.68
CA ILE A 6 -10.45 -5.94 12.44
C ILE A 6 -9.48 -4.83 12.06
N ARG A 7 -8.22 -5.18 11.73
CA ARG A 7 -7.21 -4.27 11.20
C ARG A 7 -6.79 -4.73 9.82
N ILE A 8 -6.99 -3.88 8.81
CA ILE A 8 -6.65 -4.17 7.42
C ILE A 8 -5.39 -3.38 7.07
N ARG A 9 -4.35 -4.08 6.60
CA ARG A 9 -3.15 -3.48 6.00
C ARG A 9 -3.14 -3.81 4.52
N MET A 10 -3.02 -2.79 3.68
CA MET A 10 -2.95 -2.94 2.22
C MET A 10 -1.58 -2.50 1.76
N GLU A 11 -0.97 -3.28 0.87
CA GLU A 11 0.32 -2.98 0.25
C GLU A 11 0.19 -3.21 -1.25
N GLY A 12 0.71 -2.29 -2.05
CA GLY A 12 0.62 -2.32 -3.50
C GLY A 12 1.63 -1.35 -4.11
N TYR A 13 2.06 -1.66 -5.33
CA TYR A 13 2.97 -0.80 -6.08
C TYR A 13 2.25 0.34 -6.81
N ASP A 14 1.00 0.11 -7.19
CA ASP A 14 0.14 1.11 -7.81
C ASP A 14 -0.70 1.82 -6.74
N HIS A 15 -0.51 3.14 -6.65
CA HIS A 15 -1.21 3.99 -5.70
C HIS A 15 -2.69 4.17 -6.07
N GLU A 16 -3.03 4.27 -7.36
CA GLU A 16 -4.40 4.58 -7.79
C GLU A 16 -5.36 3.42 -7.45
N ALA A 17 -4.91 2.19 -7.71
CA ALA A 17 -5.66 0.99 -7.35
C ALA A 17 -5.86 0.88 -5.83
N LEU A 18 -4.82 1.18 -5.05
CA LEU A 18 -4.84 1.07 -3.59
C LEU A 18 -5.79 2.09 -2.96
N ASP A 19 -5.77 3.33 -3.46
CA ASP A 19 -6.66 4.40 -3.00
C ASP A 19 -8.12 4.11 -3.35
N ARG A 20 -8.39 3.62 -4.57
CA ARG A 20 -9.75 3.23 -4.99
C ARG A 20 -10.33 2.13 -4.09
N THR A 21 -9.55 1.07 -3.85
CA THR A 21 -9.98 -0.04 -3.00
C THR A 21 -10.13 0.38 -1.54
N ALA A 22 -9.25 1.24 -1.03
CA ALA A 22 -9.37 1.80 0.32
C ALA A 22 -10.70 2.53 0.51
N LEU A 23 -11.08 3.36 -0.47
CA LEU A 23 -12.36 4.09 -0.44
C LEU A 23 -13.57 3.15 -0.50
N GLU A 24 -13.52 2.12 -1.35
CA GLU A 24 -14.60 1.14 -1.49
C GLU A 24 -14.83 0.34 -0.20
N ILE A 25 -13.75 -0.09 0.46
CA ILE A 25 -13.82 -0.80 1.76
C ILE A 25 -14.41 0.11 2.84
N VAL A 26 -13.99 1.38 2.87
CA VAL A 26 -14.50 2.36 3.83
C VAL A 26 -15.98 2.63 3.62
N ASP A 27 -16.44 2.78 2.38
CA ASP A 27 -17.87 2.96 2.08
C ASP A 27 -18.70 1.73 2.49
N THR A 28 -18.18 0.53 2.20
CA THR A 28 -18.82 -0.73 2.56
C THR A 28 -18.92 -0.90 4.09
N ALA A 29 -17.85 -0.60 4.82
CA ALA A 29 -17.83 -0.70 6.29
C ALA A 29 -18.74 0.35 6.97
N LYS A 30 -18.85 1.55 6.38
CA LYS A 30 -19.81 2.56 6.84
C LYS A 30 -21.25 2.10 6.61
N ARG A 31 -21.53 1.45 5.47
CA ARG A 31 -22.86 0.92 5.13
C ARG A 31 -23.31 -0.19 6.06
N THR A 32 -22.39 -1.02 6.56
CA THR A 32 -22.68 -2.08 7.53
C THR A 32 -22.78 -1.58 8.98
N GLY A 33 -22.51 -0.29 9.24
CA GLY A 33 -22.61 0.31 10.57
C GLY A 33 -21.40 0.04 11.46
N ALA A 34 -20.26 -0.37 10.91
CA ALA A 34 -19.03 -0.54 11.68
C ALA A 34 -18.36 0.82 11.96
N GLU A 35 -17.71 0.95 13.13
CA GLU A 35 -16.91 2.13 13.45
C GLU A 35 -15.59 2.09 12.65
N VAL A 36 -15.40 3.05 11.74
CA VAL A 36 -14.24 3.08 10.83
C VAL A 36 -13.25 4.14 11.28
N HIS A 37 -12.02 3.71 11.58
CA HIS A 37 -10.87 4.60 11.55
C HIS A 37 -10.40 4.68 10.10
N GLY A 38 -10.41 5.88 9.50
CA GLY A 38 -10.17 6.09 8.07
C GLY A 38 -8.81 5.56 7.58
N PRO A 39 -8.56 5.56 6.25
CA PRO A 39 -7.31 5.04 5.70
C PRO A 39 -6.13 5.89 6.22
N ILE A 40 -5.24 5.27 6.98
CA ILE A 40 -4.02 5.91 7.50
C ILE A 40 -2.88 5.53 6.55
N PRO A 41 -2.38 6.47 5.74
CA PRO A 41 -1.24 6.19 4.86
C PRO A 41 0.01 5.97 5.72
N LEU A 42 0.67 4.84 5.49
CA LEU A 42 1.98 4.56 6.06
C LEU A 42 3.08 5.03 5.09
N PRO A 43 4.28 5.36 5.57
CA PRO A 43 5.40 5.68 4.71
C PRO A 43 5.67 4.56 3.68
N THR A 44 5.84 4.94 2.42
CA THR A 44 6.13 4.00 1.33
C THR A 44 7.52 3.39 1.51
N ARG A 45 7.62 2.06 1.50
CA ARG A 45 8.91 1.38 1.48
C ARG A 45 9.53 1.51 0.09
N ILE A 46 10.66 2.19 -0.01
CA ILE A 46 11.40 2.35 -1.27
C ILE A 46 12.61 1.43 -1.23
N GLU A 47 12.58 0.35 -2.01
CA GLU A 47 13.73 -0.53 -2.22
C GLU A 47 14.44 -0.13 -3.50
N ARG A 48 15.69 0.35 -3.37
CA ARG A 48 16.51 0.78 -4.51
C ARG A 48 17.57 -0.29 -4.76
N TYR A 49 17.58 -0.86 -5.96
CA TYR A 49 18.60 -1.81 -6.40
C TYR A 49 19.45 -1.17 -7.49
N THR A 50 20.77 -1.23 -7.32
CA THR A 50 21.72 -0.77 -8.34
C THR A 50 22.12 -1.97 -9.22
N VAL A 51 21.67 -1.98 -10.47
CA VAL A 51 22.05 -2.98 -11.47
C VAL A 51 23.09 -2.40 -12.43
N LEU A 52 23.98 -3.25 -12.95
CA LEU A 52 24.87 -2.84 -14.05
C LEU A 52 24.02 -2.64 -15.31
N ARG A 53 24.20 -1.50 -16.00
CA ARG A 53 23.46 -1.20 -17.25
C ARG A 53 23.88 -2.10 -18.42
N SER A 54 25.14 -2.52 -18.48
CA SER A 54 25.70 -3.36 -19.55
C SER A 54 26.39 -4.59 -18.97
N PRO A 55 26.32 -5.75 -19.65
CA PRO A 55 27.08 -6.94 -19.28
C PRO A 55 28.60 -6.79 -19.52
N HIS A 56 29.07 -5.85 -20.35
CA HIS A 56 30.51 -5.65 -20.63
C HIS A 56 30.91 -4.16 -20.70
N ILE A 57 32.14 -3.86 -20.23
CA ILE A 57 32.85 -2.56 -20.24
C ILE A 57 32.26 -1.41 -19.40
N ASP A 58 30.94 -1.22 -19.30
CA ASP A 58 30.35 -0.04 -18.63
C ASP A 58 30.11 -0.20 -17.12
N ARG A 59 31.15 -0.58 -16.35
CA ARG A 59 31.04 -0.80 -14.88
C ARG A 59 30.86 0.49 -14.07
N LYS A 60 31.14 1.67 -14.64
CA LYS A 60 31.02 2.98 -13.99
C LYS A 60 29.63 3.62 -14.11
N SER A 61 28.76 3.11 -14.99
CA SER A 61 27.41 3.66 -15.24
C SER A 61 26.35 3.06 -14.31
N ARG A 62 26.63 2.99 -13.00
CA ARG A 62 25.66 2.49 -11.99
C ARG A 62 24.56 3.50 -11.72
#